data_AF-A0AAN8IY52-F1
#
_entry.id   AF-A0AAN8IY52-F1
#
_cell.length_a   1.000
_cell.length_b   1.000
_cell.length_c   1.000
_cell.angle_alpha   90.00
_cell.angle_beta   90.00
_cell.angle_gamma   90.00
#
_symmetry.space_group_name_H-M   'P 1'
#
loop_
_entity.id
_entity.type
_entity.pdbx_description
1 polymer ?
#
loop_
_entity_poly.entity_id
_entity_poly.type
_entity_poly.pdbx_seq_one_letter_code
_entity_poly.pdbx_strand_id
1 'polypeptide(L)'
;MVCSVDLRVSLQEVEECLELCMRVFGSTREEAVRVSARAAVSQSITTYCSNRYAAGEESQNVLSVYLDVTKLLESYIAKLDQLTVSSDQSVVLFDAMNALLSAQPLSVQRHTPLVNLLWEKLCPLMIRLLGVPDKNVPGNPSISTEEPLGQGQMAKFTLSPAVVANPEATRVLYQILEQLIRIMAGIPSVNSVLEALFHKAFLFPKIEQRAEAVRIIKKILSDRQRLNDIISSCVRSRSLSLWRMLIVCVAECAQPQYEIAIEALQGVLTYCESSDLLDEEIRWKLKEMFPTLADVNPPSTS
;
A
#
# COMPACT_ATOMS: atom_id res chain seq x y z
N MET A 1 0.80 -2.01 -30.03
CA MET A 1 2.18 -2.50 -29.83
C MET A 1 2.92 -1.42 -29.02
N VAL A 2 2.64 -1.35 -27.71
CA VAL A 2 3.11 -0.28 -26.80
C VAL A 2 4.40 -0.69 -26.08
N CYS A 3 4.80 -1.97 -26.17
CA CYS A 3 5.90 -2.54 -25.38
C CYS A 3 7.23 -2.66 -26.15
N SER A 4 7.44 -1.90 -27.22
CA SER A 4 8.72 -1.92 -27.97
C SER A 4 9.70 -0.89 -27.41
N VAL A 5 10.98 -1.27 -27.28
CA VAL A 5 12.06 -0.42 -26.76
C VAL A 5 12.43 0.70 -27.74
N ASP A 6 12.17 0.52 -29.03
CA ASP A 6 12.53 1.45 -30.10
C ASP A 6 11.48 2.53 -30.38
N LEU A 7 10.29 2.41 -29.78
CA LEU A 7 9.17 3.34 -29.97
C LEU A 7 9.04 4.26 -28.75
N ARG A 8 9.15 5.58 -28.98
CA ARG A 8 8.80 6.59 -27.99
C ARG A 8 7.29 6.64 -27.83
N VAL A 9 6.76 5.81 -26.94
CA VAL A 9 5.36 5.86 -26.53
C VAL A 9 5.10 7.19 -25.82
N SER A 10 4.10 7.91 -26.31
CA SER A 10 3.59 9.14 -25.75
C SER A 10 2.66 8.88 -24.57
N LEU A 11 2.47 9.90 -23.72
CA LEU A 11 1.51 9.84 -22.61
C LEU A 11 0.09 9.54 -23.09
N GLN A 12 -0.29 10.13 -24.23
CA GLN A 12 -1.61 9.96 -24.83
C GLN A 12 -1.87 8.50 -25.24
N GLU A 13 -0.88 7.82 -25.81
CA GLU A 13 -1.02 6.40 -26.18
C GLU A 13 -1.23 5.49 -24.96
N VAL A 14 -0.65 5.85 -23.80
CA VAL A 14 -0.89 5.12 -22.53
C VAL A 14 -2.33 5.34 -22.06
N GLU A 15 -2.84 6.57 -22.14
CA GLU A 15 -4.24 6.87 -21.78
C GLU A 15 -5.23 6.17 -22.72
N GLU A 16 -4.97 6.18 -24.03
CA GLU A 16 -5.78 5.49 -25.03
C GLU A 16 -5.77 3.97 -24.83
N CYS A 17 -4.61 3.40 -24.47
CA CYS A 17 -4.49 1.99 -24.13
C CYS A 17 -5.36 1.62 -22.93
N LEU A 18 -5.33 2.42 -21.86
CA LEU A 18 -6.19 2.21 -20.70
C LEU A 18 -7.68 2.24 -21.08
N GLU A 19 -8.11 3.26 -21.83
CA GLU A 19 -9.51 3.40 -22.26
C GLU A 19 -9.96 2.22 -23.14
N LEU A 20 -9.09 1.73 -24.02
CA LEU A 20 -9.38 0.56 -24.83
C LEU A 20 -9.50 -0.70 -23.95
N CYS A 21 -8.58 -0.93 -23.02
CA CYS A 21 -8.62 -2.06 -22.11
C CYS A 21 -9.83 -2.04 -21.18
N MET A 22 -10.24 -0.87 -20.68
CA MET A 22 -11.46 -0.71 -19.89
C MET A 22 -12.71 -1.05 -20.71
N ARG A 23 -12.79 -0.59 -21.96
CA ARG A 23 -13.90 -0.94 -22.87
C ARG A 23 -13.94 -2.44 -23.15
N VAL A 24 -12.81 -3.05 -23.48
CA VAL A 24 -12.70 -4.50 -23.75
C VAL A 24 -13.10 -5.31 -22.52
N PHE A 25 -12.61 -4.93 -21.33
CA PHE A 25 -12.98 -5.57 -20.06
C PHE A 25 -14.49 -5.52 -19.80
N GLY A 26 -15.09 -4.35 -20.06
CA GLY A 26 -16.53 -4.12 -19.89
C GLY A 26 -17.41 -4.84 -20.91
N SER A 27 -16.94 -5.02 -22.14
CA SER A 27 -17.73 -5.60 -23.24
C SER A 27 -17.78 -7.12 -23.24
N THR A 28 -16.94 -7.78 -22.44
CA THR A 28 -16.85 -9.25 -22.41
C THR A 28 -17.08 -9.81 -21.02
N ARG A 29 -17.53 -11.07 -20.96
CA ARG A 29 -17.58 -11.90 -19.74
C ARG A 29 -16.51 -12.98 -19.74
N GLU A 30 -15.74 -13.11 -20.81
CA GLU A 30 -14.67 -14.09 -20.93
C GLU A 30 -13.49 -13.68 -20.04
N GLU A 31 -13.19 -14.49 -19.02
CA GLU A 31 -12.18 -14.17 -18.01
C GLU A 31 -10.78 -14.07 -18.62
N ALA A 32 -10.45 -14.90 -19.61
CA ALA A 32 -9.16 -14.84 -20.30
C ALA A 32 -8.92 -13.47 -20.96
N VAL A 33 -9.96 -12.89 -21.57
CA VAL A 33 -9.89 -11.56 -22.21
C VAL A 33 -9.81 -10.46 -21.16
N ARG A 34 -10.56 -10.58 -20.05
CA ARG A 34 -10.51 -9.65 -18.93
C ARG A 34 -9.13 -9.60 -18.28
N VAL A 35 -8.54 -10.75 -17.99
CA VAL A 35 -7.17 -10.88 -17.46
C VAL A 35 -6.15 -10.31 -18.45
N SER A 36 -6.31 -10.61 -19.75
CA SER A 36 -5.43 -10.07 -20.79
C SER A 36 -5.50 -8.54 -20.88
N ALA A 37 -6.69 -7.95 -20.77
CA ALA A 37 -6.87 -6.50 -20.75
C ALA A 37 -6.18 -5.85 -19.54
N ARG A 38 -6.34 -6.44 -18.35
CA ARG A 38 -5.66 -5.99 -17.13
C ARG A 38 -4.14 -6.07 -17.24
N ALA A 39 -3.62 -7.20 -17.76
CA ALA A 39 -2.19 -7.40 -17.95
C ALA A 39 -1.60 -6.40 -18.96
N ALA A 40 -2.32 -6.13 -20.06
CA ALA A 40 -1.89 -5.17 -21.07
C ALA A 40 -1.75 -3.75 -20.50
N VAL A 41 -2.66 -3.32 -19.62
CA VAL A 41 -2.58 -2.02 -18.93
C VAL A 41 -1.33 -1.96 -18.04
N SER A 42 -1.14 -2.96 -17.18
CA SER A 42 0.00 -3.00 -16.26
C SER A 42 1.34 -3.02 -17.01
N GLN A 43 1.44 -3.81 -18.08
CA GLN A 43 2.65 -3.88 -18.91
C GLN A 43 2.91 -2.58 -19.66
N SER A 44 1.88 -1.96 -20.22
CA SER A 44 2.02 -0.70 -20.98
C SER A 44 2.54 0.43 -20.08
N ILE A 45 1.97 0.58 -18.87
CA ILE A 45 2.39 1.61 -17.91
C ILE A 45 3.81 1.34 -17.37
N THR A 46 4.10 0.09 -17.00
CA THR A 46 5.41 -0.30 -16.48
C THR A 46 6.50 -0.09 -17.53
N THR A 47 6.23 -0.49 -18.77
CA THR A 47 7.17 -0.32 -19.89
C THR A 47 7.37 1.17 -20.22
N TYR A 48 6.29 1.95 -20.25
CA TYR A 48 6.36 3.40 -20.45
C TYR A 48 7.29 4.06 -19.42
N CYS A 49 7.08 3.81 -18.13
CA CYS A 49 7.92 4.37 -17.07
C CYS A 49 9.38 3.89 -17.20
N SER A 50 9.59 2.58 -17.39
CA SER A 50 10.92 1.98 -17.47
C SER A 50 11.74 2.52 -18.64
N ASN A 51 11.14 2.62 -19.82
CA ASN A 51 11.80 3.17 -21.01
C ASN A 51 12.14 4.66 -20.83
N ARG A 52 11.26 5.43 -20.19
CA ARG A 52 11.49 6.86 -19.95
C ARG A 52 12.57 7.10 -18.90
N TYR A 53 12.67 6.25 -17.87
CA TYR A 53 13.79 6.28 -16.92
C TYR A 53 15.10 5.85 -17.58
N ALA A 54 15.09 4.80 -18.41
CA ALA A 54 16.29 4.33 -19.11
C ALA A 54 16.81 5.35 -20.15
N ALA A 55 15.91 6.09 -20.80
CA ALA A 55 16.28 7.14 -21.75
C ALA A 55 16.75 8.45 -21.08
N GLY A 56 16.62 8.56 -19.75
CA GLY A 56 16.86 9.79 -19.01
C GLY A 56 18.09 9.72 -18.12
N GLU A 57 19.30 9.93 -18.68
CA GLU A 57 20.51 10.07 -17.86
C GLU A 57 20.57 11.43 -17.11
N GLU A 58 19.79 12.42 -17.55
CA GLU A 58 19.72 13.76 -16.96
C GLU A 58 18.52 13.97 -16.02
N SER A 59 18.72 14.72 -14.93
CA SER A 59 17.69 14.99 -13.91
C SER A 59 16.41 15.62 -14.47
N GLN A 60 16.48 16.37 -15.57
CA GLN A 60 15.31 16.96 -16.24
C GLN A 60 14.39 15.91 -16.87
N ASN A 61 14.95 14.80 -17.38
CA ASN A 61 14.17 13.72 -17.96
C ASN A 61 13.40 12.96 -16.87
N VAL A 62 14.03 12.70 -15.72
CA VAL A 62 13.37 12.08 -14.56
C VAL A 62 12.20 12.93 -14.05
N LEU A 63 12.38 14.25 -13.98
CA LEU A 63 11.30 15.17 -13.59
C LEU A 63 10.10 15.10 -14.55
N SER A 64 10.35 15.01 -15.87
CA SER A 64 9.27 14.88 -16.85
C SER A 64 8.43 13.61 -16.62
N VAL A 65 9.06 12.49 -16.25
CA VAL A 65 8.35 11.26 -15.90
C VAL A 65 7.50 11.45 -14.65
N TYR A 66 8.00 12.15 -13.64
CA TYR A 66 7.22 12.43 -12.44
C TYR A 66 5.99 13.31 -12.72
N LEU A 67 6.10 14.28 -13.63
CA LEU A 67 4.98 15.10 -14.06
C LEU A 67 3.93 14.28 -14.81
N ASP A 68 4.36 13.43 -15.74
CA ASP A 68 3.51 12.52 -16.49
C ASP A 68 2.76 11.57 -15.55
N VAL A 69 3.49 10.95 -14.60
CA VAL A 69 2.94 10.08 -13.56
C VAL A 69 1.93 10.80 -12.68
N THR A 70 2.24 12.02 -12.24
CA THR A 70 1.32 12.83 -11.41
C THR A 70 0.01 13.08 -12.16
N LYS A 71 0.10 13.47 -13.44
CA LYS A 71 -1.08 13.75 -14.28
C LYS A 71 -1.93 12.49 -14.51
N LEU A 72 -1.31 11.36 -14.84
CA LEU A 72 -2.02 10.09 -15.02
C LEU A 72 -2.70 9.65 -13.73
N LEU A 73 -1.99 9.69 -12.61
CA LEU A 73 -2.52 9.27 -11.33
C LEU A 73 -3.71 10.14 -10.92
N GLU A 74 -3.64 11.45 -11.13
CA GLU A 74 -4.75 12.37 -10.86
C GLU A 74 -5.98 12.05 -11.73
N SER A 75 -5.76 11.77 -13.03
CA SER A 75 -6.81 11.33 -13.95
C SER A 75 -7.47 10.02 -13.48
N TYR A 76 -6.66 9.05 -13.03
CA TYR A 76 -7.16 7.75 -12.57
C TYR A 76 -7.93 7.86 -11.26
N ILE A 77 -7.46 8.68 -10.31
CA ILE A 77 -8.17 9.02 -9.07
C ILE A 77 -9.53 9.62 -9.40
N ALA A 78 -9.57 10.62 -10.29
CA ALA A 78 -10.82 11.28 -10.69
C ALA A 78 -11.81 10.32 -11.36
N LYS A 79 -11.35 9.43 -12.24
CA LYS A 79 -12.18 8.39 -12.87
C LYS A 79 -12.70 7.39 -11.84
N LEU A 80 -11.84 6.95 -10.92
CA LEU A 80 -12.22 5.99 -9.90
C LEU A 80 -13.24 6.59 -8.92
N ASP A 81 -13.09 7.87 -8.57
CA ASP A 81 -14.08 8.63 -7.79
C ASP A 81 -15.47 8.66 -8.46
N GLN A 82 -15.53 8.68 -9.79
CA GLN A 82 -16.80 8.64 -10.54
C GLN A 82 -17.42 7.23 -10.58
N LEU A 83 -16.60 6.18 -10.48
CA LEU A 83 -17.01 4.78 -10.62
C LEU A 83 -17.42 4.11 -9.31
N THR A 84 -17.38 4.82 -8.17
CA THR A 84 -17.47 4.25 -6.80
C THR A 84 -18.80 3.58 -6.43
N VAL A 85 -19.77 3.46 -7.34
CA VAL A 85 -21.09 2.91 -7.02
C VAL A 85 -21.26 1.43 -7.37
N SER A 86 -20.60 0.88 -8.42
CA SER A 86 -20.58 -0.59 -8.71
C SER A 86 -20.02 -0.91 -10.13
N SER A 87 -18.85 -0.42 -10.51
CA SER A 87 -18.26 -0.80 -11.80
C SER A 87 -17.23 -1.92 -11.63
N ASP A 88 -17.46 -3.08 -12.24
CA ASP A 88 -16.46 -4.18 -12.29
C ASP A 88 -15.18 -3.75 -13.02
N GLN A 89 -15.27 -2.73 -13.88
CA GLN A 89 -14.15 -2.11 -14.59
C GLN A 89 -13.19 -1.36 -13.66
N SER A 90 -13.58 -1.06 -12.42
CA SER A 90 -12.72 -0.36 -11.44
C SER A 90 -11.42 -1.13 -11.17
N VAL A 91 -11.43 -2.46 -11.32
CA VAL A 91 -10.23 -3.29 -11.17
C VAL A 91 -9.13 -2.92 -12.18
N VAL A 92 -9.50 -2.51 -13.39
CA VAL A 92 -8.54 -2.09 -14.42
C VAL A 92 -7.84 -0.78 -14.01
N LEU A 93 -8.57 0.15 -13.39
CA LEU A 93 -7.98 1.37 -12.83
C LEU A 93 -7.09 1.07 -11.62
N PHE A 94 -7.49 0.12 -10.76
CA PHE A 94 -6.63 -0.32 -9.67
C PHE A 94 -5.29 -0.88 -10.18
N ASP A 95 -5.32 -1.73 -11.21
CA ASP A 95 -4.10 -2.25 -11.83
C ASP A 95 -3.26 -1.13 -12.46
N ALA A 96 -3.90 -0.17 -13.14
CA ALA A 96 -3.22 0.98 -13.73
C ALA A 96 -2.49 1.82 -12.66
N MET A 97 -3.18 2.16 -11.58
CA MET A 97 -2.62 2.91 -10.45
C MET A 97 -1.50 2.14 -9.76
N ASN A 98 -1.68 0.84 -9.53
CA ASN A 98 -0.66 0.01 -8.92
C ASN A 98 0.60 -0.12 -9.79
N ALA A 99 0.45 -0.32 -11.11
CA ALA A 99 1.55 -0.37 -12.06
C ALA A 99 2.31 0.96 -12.08
N LEU A 100 1.58 2.08 -12.11
CA LEU A 100 2.14 3.42 -12.13
C LEU A 100 2.97 3.69 -10.86
N LEU A 101 2.44 3.36 -9.68
CA LEU A 101 3.13 3.54 -8.40
C LEU A 101 4.31 2.58 -8.23
N SER A 102 4.18 1.33 -8.66
CA SER A 102 5.22 0.31 -8.55
C SER A 102 6.44 0.64 -9.41
N ALA A 103 6.23 1.30 -10.56
CA ALA A 103 7.30 1.70 -11.45
C ALA A 103 8.14 2.91 -10.93
N GLN A 104 7.73 3.56 -9.83
CA GLN A 104 8.44 4.75 -9.34
C GLN A 104 9.69 4.38 -8.51
N PRO A 105 10.86 4.97 -8.79
CA PRO A 105 12.01 4.86 -7.90
C PRO A 105 11.77 5.61 -6.58
N LEU A 106 12.47 5.25 -5.51
CA LEU A 106 12.32 5.91 -4.19
C LEU A 106 12.71 7.41 -4.22
N SER A 107 13.53 7.84 -5.19
CA SER A 107 13.85 9.26 -5.40
C SER A 107 12.62 10.14 -5.67
N VAL A 108 11.49 9.54 -6.07
CA VAL A 108 10.21 10.23 -6.27
C VAL A 108 9.70 10.91 -5.01
N GLN A 109 10.14 10.49 -3.82
CA GLN A 109 9.83 11.14 -2.54
C GLN A 109 10.21 12.63 -2.49
N ARG A 110 11.16 13.05 -3.34
CA ARG A 110 11.58 14.46 -3.46
C ARG A 110 10.64 15.28 -4.36
N HIS A 111 9.77 14.64 -5.12
CA HIS A 111 8.81 15.31 -5.98
C HIS A 111 7.52 15.63 -5.22
N THR A 112 7.49 16.82 -4.63
CA THR A 112 6.38 17.30 -3.79
C THR A 112 5.00 17.20 -4.44
N PRO A 113 4.79 17.54 -5.73
CA PRO A 113 3.48 17.42 -6.36
C PRO A 113 2.91 15.99 -6.34
N LEU A 114 3.73 14.98 -6.63
CA LEU A 114 3.27 13.60 -6.54
C LEU A 114 3.00 13.20 -5.10
N VAL A 115 3.91 13.51 -4.16
CA VAL A 115 3.71 13.18 -2.74
C VAL A 115 2.41 13.81 -2.23
N ASN A 116 2.14 15.07 -2.55
CA ASN A 116 0.89 15.75 -2.21
C ASN A 116 -0.32 15.06 -2.80
N LEU A 117 -0.28 14.68 -4.08
CA LEU A 117 -1.35 13.91 -4.70
C LEU A 117 -1.64 12.58 -3.95
N LEU A 118 -0.59 11.89 -3.48
CA LEU A 118 -0.74 10.65 -2.72
C LEU A 118 -1.48 10.87 -1.40
N TRP A 119 -1.02 11.81 -0.56
CA TRP A 119 -1.60 11.97 0.78
C TRP A 119 -2.89 12.81 0.78
N GLU A 120 -3.06 13.76 -0.13
CA GLU A 120 -4.24 14.63 -0.20
C GLU A 120 -5.43 14.00 -0.94
N LYS A 121 -5.17 13.14 -1.94
CA LYS A 121 -6.24 12.56 -2.77
C LYS A 121 -6.29 11.04 -2.71
N LEU A 122 -5.17 10.35 -2.96
CA LEU A 122 -5.16 8.90 -3.05
C LEU A 122 -5.43 8.22 -1.71
N CYS A 123 -4.78 8.64 -0.63
CA CYS A 123 -5.02 8.09 0.71
C CYS A 123 -6.49 8.25 1.16
N PRO A 124 -7.12 9.44 1.06
CA PRO A 124 -8.55 9.59 1.33
C PRO A 124 -9.46 8.71 0.46
N LEU A 125 -9.14 8.56 -0.83
CA LEU A 125 -9.87 7.65 -1.71
C LEU A 125 -9.73 6.20 -1.23
N MET A 126 -8.52 5.74 -0.91
CA MET A 126 -8.29 4.40 -0.38
C MET A 126 -9.02 4.16 0.94
N ILE A 127 -8.99 5.10 1.87
CA ILE A 127 -9.74 5.01 3.14
C ILE A 127 -11.23 4.80 2.87
N ARG A 128 -11.79 5.51 1.88
CA ARG A 128 -13.20 5.38 1.49
C ARG A 128 -13.51 4.03 0.84
N LEU A 129 -12.62 3.55 -0.03
CA LEU A 129 -12.76 2.27 -0.73
C LEU A 129 -12.63 1.07 0.20
N LEU A 130 -11.73 1.17 1.19
CA LEU A 130 -11.59 0.22 2.28
C LEU A 130 -12.86 0.15 3.14
N GLY A 131 -13.81 1.08 3.00
CA GLY A 131 -15.14 0.97 3.59
C GLY A 131 -15.38 1.95 4.74
N VAL A 132 -16.66 2.11 5.07
CA VAL A 132 -17.13 2.95 6.17
C VAL A 132 -17.88 2.09 7.20
N PRO A 133 -17.85 2.46 8.50
CA PRO A 133 -18.70 1.81 9.50
C PRO A 133 -20.18 1.99 9.14
N ASP A 134 -20.94 0.90 9.19
CA ASP A 134 -22.39 0.95 9.01
C ASP A 134 -23.03 1.64 10.22
N LYS A 135 -23.61 2.81 9.99
CA LYS A 135 -24.25 3.63 11.04
C LYS A 135 -25.68 3.17 11.37
N ASN A 136 -26.25 2.25 10.59
CA ASN A 136 -27.69 1.93 10.65
C ASN A 136 -28.00 0.64 11.43
N VAL A 137 -27.02 0.02 12.07
CA VAL A 137 -27.23 -1.20 12.86
C VAL A 137 -26.73 -0.95 14.30
N PRO A 138 -27.61 -1.02 15.32
CA PRO A 138 -27.18 -0.95 16.71
C PRO A 138 -26.15 -2.06 17.00
N GLY A 139 -24.99 -1.71 17.54
CA GLY A 139 -24.02 -2.69 18.01
C GLY A 139 -24.64 -3.53 19.13
N ASN A 140 -24.60 -4.86 19.01
CA ASN A 140 -25.03 -5.74 20.10
C ASN A 140 -23.97 -5.67 21.21
N PRO A 141 -24.31 -5.27 22.45
CA PRO A 141 -23.35 -5.18 23.55
C PRO A 141 -23.06 -6.53 24.21
N SER A 142 -23.51 -7.65 23.64
CA SER A 142 -23.22 -9.00 24.16
C SER A 142 -21.84 -9.49 23.69
N ILE A 143 -20.78 -8.87 24.22
CA ILE A 143 -19.40 -9.34 24.01
C ILE A 143 -19.02 -10.23 25.19
N SER A 144 -18.97 -11.54 24.94
CA SER A 144 -18.30 -12.51 25.80
C SER A 144 -16.79 -12.27 25.74
N THR A 145 -16.17 -12.14 26.90
CA THR A 145 -14.79 -11.72 27.18
C THR A 145 -13.67 -12.67 26.72
N GLU A 146 -13.92 -13.63 25.82
CA GLU A 146 -12.97 -14.73 25.54
C GLU A 146 -12.38 -14.79 24.12
N GLU A 147 -12.82 -13.95 23.18
CA GLU A 147 -12.21 -13.89 21.84
C GLU A 147 -11.42 -12.59 21.65
N PRO A 148 -10.21 -12.60 21.03
CA PRO A 148 -9.48 -11.39 20.66
C PRO A 148 -10.22 -10.72 19.50
N LEU A 149 -11.29 -10.00 19.84
CA LEU A 149 -12.16 -9.34 18.89
C LEU A 149 -11.43 -8.13 18.32
N GLY A 150 -11.16 -8.14 17.01
CA GLY A 150 -10.55 -7.02 16.33
C GLY A 150 -11.39 -5.76 16.51
N GLN A 151 -10.76 -4.60 16.75
CA GLN A 151 -11.46 -3.34 17.05
C GLN A 151 -12.55 -2.95 16.03
N GLY A 152 -12.47 -3.44 14.79
CA GLY A 152 -13.49 -3.31 13.74
C GLY A 152 -14.77 -4.14 13.92
N GLN A 153 -14.85 -5.06 14.88
CA GLN A 153 -16.04 -5.87 15.14
C GLN A 153 -17.11 -5.14 15.99
N MET A 154 -16.78 -3.97 16.56
CA MET A 154 -17.72 -3.13 17.31
C MET A 154 -18.78 -2.44 16.42
N ALA A 155 -18.54 -2.34 15.11
CA ALA A 155 -19.48 -1.81 14.13
C ALA A 155 -19.49 -2.73 12.90
N LYS A 156 -20.65 -3.01 12.30
CA LYS A 156 -20.68 -3.75 11.03
C LYS A 156 -19.90 -2.94 9.98
N PHE A 157 -18.77 -3.47 9.52
CA PHE A 157 -17.91 -2.84 8.54
C PHE A 157 -18.23 -3.39 7.14
N THR A 158 -18.43 -2.49 6.18
CA THR A 158 -18.74 -2.86 4.79
C THR A 158 -17.75 -2.15 3.87
N LEU A 159 -16.94 -2.95 3.14
CA LEU A 159 -16.08 -2.46 2.07
C LEU A 159 -16.93 -1.73 1.02
N SER A 160 -16.34 -0.81 0.24
CA SER A 160 -17.06 -0.18 -0.88
C SER A 160 -17.59 -1.26 -1.86
N PRO A 161 -18.78 -1.08 -2.46
CA PRO A 161 -19.31 -2.00 -3.48
C PRO A 161 -18.32 -2.31 -4.62
N ALA A 162 -17.47 -1.33 -4.99
CA ALA A 162 -16.43 -1.49 -6.00
C ALA A 162 -15.35 -2.52 -5.62
N VAL A 163 -15.17 -2.77 -4.32
CA VAL A 163 -14.17 -3.69 -3.75
C VAL A 163 -14.82 -5.02 -3.36
N VAL A 164 -16.05 -4.99 -2.82
CA VAL A 164 -16.83 -6.20 -2.45
C VAL A 164 -17.14 -7.08 -3.66
N ALA A 165 -17.46 -6.47 -4.80
CA ALA A 165 -17.90 -7.20 -5.99
C ALA A 165 -16.78 -8.01 -6.66
N ASN A 166 -15.50 -7.77 -6.33
CA ASN A 166 -14.38 -8.40 -7.01
C ASN A 166 -13.21 -8.67 -6.02
N PRO A 167 -12.92 -9.94 -5.67
CA PRO A 167 -11.78 -10.30 -4.81
C PRO A 167 -10.43 -9.78 -5.34
N GLU A 168 -10.25 -9.71 -6.67
CA GLU A 168 -9.05 -9.17 -7.29
C GLU A 168 -8.91 -7.67 -7.03
N ALA A 169 -10.00 -6.92 -6.98
CA ALA A 169 -9.97 -5.50 -6.63
C ALA A 169 -9.47 -5.30 -5.20
N THR A 170 -9.86 -6.18 -4.27
CA THR A 170 -9.31 -6.17 -2.90
C THR A 170 -7.80 -6.40 -2.91
N ARG A 171 -7.34 -7.44 -3.61
CA ARG A 171 -5.91 -7.75 -3.72
C ARG A 171 -5.11 -6.57 -4.25
N VAL A 172 -5.53 -5.97 -5.36
CA VAL A 172 -4.82 -4.85 -5.98
C VAL A 172 -4.89 -3.59 -5.10
N LEU A 173 -6.00 -3.35 -4.39
CA LEU A 173 -6.10 -2.25 -3.41
C LEU A 173 -5.02 -2.37 -2.32
N TYR A 174 -4.76 -3.58 -1.81
CA TYR A 174 -3.67 -3.81 -0.85
C TYR A 174 -2.28 -3.70 -1.50
N GLN A 175 -2.12 -3.98 -2.79
CA GLN A 175 -0.87 -3.70 -3.51
C GLN A 175 -0.63 -2.19 -3.67
N ILE A 176 -1.67 -1.39 -3.90
CA ILE A 176 -1.56 0.07 -3.88
C ILE A 176 -1.14 0.54 -2.49
N LEU A 177 -1.75 0.01 -1.42
CA LEU A 177 -1.34 0.29 -0.03
C LEU A 177 0.15 -0.03 0.20
N GLU A 178 0.62 -1.16 -0.32
CA GLU A 178 2.03 -1.55 -0.28
C GLU A 178 2.94 -0.48 -0.92
N GLN A 179 2.56 0.05 -2.09
CA GLN A 179 3.32 1.11 -2.76
C GLN A 179 3.24 2.44 -2.02
N LEU A 180 2.10 2.79 -1.45
CA LEU A 180 1.95 3.97 -0.60
C LEU A 180 2.89 3.91 0.61
N ILE A 181 3.00 2.76 1.26
CA ILE A 181 3.93 2.55 2.38
C ILE A 181 5.37 2.72 1.90
N ARG A 182 5.73 2.06 0.79
CA ARG A 182 7.07 2.15 0.19
C ARG A 182 7.48 3.60 -0.12
N ILE A 183 6.55 4.42 -0.60
CA ILE A 183 6.86 5.80 -0.99
C ILE A 183 6.78 6.73 0.23
N MET A 184 5.81 6.59 1.12
CA MET A 184 5.48 7.62 2.11
C MET A 184 5.95 7.34 3.53
N ALA A 185 6.26 6.10 3.92
CA ALA A 185 6.62 5.78 5.31
C ALA A 185 7.85 6.56 5.82
N GLY A 186 8.77 6.88 4.91
CA GLY A 186 9.95 7.70 5.19
C GLY A 186 9.68 9.19 5.40
N ILE A 187 8.47 9.70 5.13
CA ILE A 187 8.15 11.13 5.08
C ILE A 187 7.38 11.56 6.33
N PRO A 188 7.95 12.38 7.24
CA PRO A 188 7.31 12.71 8.51
C PRO A 188 5.96 13.44 8.39
N SER A 189 5.80 14.33 7.41
CA SER A 189 4.62 15.18 7.26
C SER A 189 3.34 14.41 6.91
N VAL A 190 3.45 13.17 6.43
CA VAL A 190 2.30 12.35 5.99
C VAL A 190 1.99 11.20 6.96
N ASN A 191 2.71 11.12 8.09
CA ASN A 191 2.54 10.05 9.09
C ASN A 191 1.10 9.94 9.60
N SER A 192 0.43 11.05 9.88
CA SER A 192 -0.97 11.06 10.37
C SER A 192 -1.94 10.43 9.37
N VAL A 193 -1.73 10.67 8.07
CA VAL A 193 -2.55 10.10 7.00
C VAL A 193 -2.27 8.60 6.85
N LEU A 194 -0.99 8.19 6.96
CA LEU A 194 -0.62 6.78 6.98
C LEU A 194 -1.20 6.04 8.18
N GLU A 195 -1.21 6.65 9.36
CA GLU A 195 -1.83 6.06 10.56
C GLU A 195 -3.33 5.80 10.33
N ALA A 196 -4.06 6.80 9.80
CA ALA A 196 -5.47 6.65 9.49
C ALA A 196 -5.73 5.55 8.45
N LEU A 197 -4.87 5.46 7.43
CA LEU A 197 -4.93 4.44 6.39
C LEU A 197 -4.65 3.03 6.95
N PHE A 198 -3.63 2.88 7.80
CA PHE A 198 -3.29 1.61 8.47
C PHE A 198 -4.44 1.14 9.34
N HIS A 199 -5.02 2.05 10.09
CA HIS A 199 -6.14 1.72 10.96
C HIS A 199 -7.32 1.18 10.14
N LYS A 200 -7.61 1.81 8.99
CA LYS A 200 -8.67 1.39 8.08
C LYS A 200 -8.37 0.10 7.32
N ALA A 201 -7.12 -0.14 6.96
CA ALA A 201 -6.72 -1.34 6.23
C ALA A 201 -6.56 -2.56 7.14
N PHE A 202 -5.95 -2.39 8.32
CA PHE A 202 -5.48 -3.53 9.11
C PHE A 202 -6.38 -3.88 10.29
N LEU A 203 -7.09 -2.90 10.86
CA LEU A 203 -7.86 -3.11 12.10
C LEU A 203 -9.39 -3.04 11.92
N PHE A 204 -9.87 -2.36 10.89
CA PHE A 204 -11.30 -2.21 10.64
C PHE A 204 -11.97 -3.42 9.96
N PRO A 205 -11.34 -4.12 8.99
CA PRO A 205 -11.94 -5.33 8.43
C PRO A 205 -12.08 -6.43 9.48
N LYS A 206 -13.03 -7.35 9.30
CA LYS A 206 -13.13 -8.53 10.17
C LYS A 206 -11.92 -9.44 9.96
N ILE A 207 -11.57 -10.26 10.95
CA ILE A 207 -10.40 -11.14 10.91
C ILE A 207 -10.39 -12.02 9.65
N GLU A 208 -11.56 -12.53 9.22
CA GLU A 208 -11.68 -13.40 8.04
C GLU A 208 -11.40 -12.66 6.72
N GLN A 209 -11.48 -11.33 6.72
CA GLN A 209 -11.27 -10.47 5.55
C GLN A 209 -9.84 -9.90 5.47
N ARG A 210 -8.99 -10.19 6.46
CA ARG A 210 -7.63 -9.61 6.56
C ARG A 210 -6.55 -10.40 5.86
N ALA A 211 -6.88 -11.41 5.05
CA ALA A 211 -5.88 -12.22 4.35
C ALA A 211 -4.88 -11.38 3.53
N GLU A 212 -5.37 -10.40 2.77
CA GLU A 212 -4.49 -9.50 2.00
C GLU A 212 -3.69 -8.54 2.90
N ALA A 213 -4.28 -8.09 4.01
CA ALA A 213 -3.57 -7.27 5.01
C ALA A 213 -2.35 -8.02 5.56
N VAL A 214 -2.54 -9.25 6.05
CA VAL A 214 -1.46 -10.05 6.65
C VAL A 214 -0.37 -10.34 5.60
N ARG A 215 -0.72 -10.59 4.33
CA ARG A 215 0.28 -10.77 3.26
C ARG A 215 1.14 -9.53 3.03
N ILE A 216 0.54 -8.34 3.04
CA ILE A 216 1.30 -7.09 2.91
C ILE A 216 2.15 -6.82 4.15
N ILE A 217 1.62 -7.09 5.36
CA ILE A 217 2.39 -6.95 6.60
C ILE A 217 3.61 -7.87 6.58
N LYS A 218 3.45 -9.15 6.17
CA LYS A 218 4.58 -10.07 5.97
C LYS A 218 5.64 -9.44 5.05
N LYS A 219 5.26 -8.94 3.87
CA LYS A 219 6.21 -8.30 2.95
C LYS A 219 6.93 -7.10 3.57
N ILE A 220 6.24 -6.29 4.36
CA ILE A 220 6.83 -5.13 5.03
C ILE A 220 7.85 -5.59 6.08
N LEU A 221 7.49 -6.58 6.91
CA LEU A 221 8.33 -7.07 7.99
C LEU A 221 9.51 -7.93 7.49
N SER A 222 9.38 -8.56 6.32
CA SER A 222 10.47 -9.30 5.68
C SER A 222 11.40 -8.43 4.81
N ASP A 223 11.02 -7.18 4.52
CA ASP A 223 11.83 -6.23 3.76
C ASP A 223 12.55 -5.27 4.72
N ARG A 224 13.88 -5.36 4.75
CA ARG A 224 14.72 -4.57 5.67
C ARG A 224 14.52 -3.07 5.52
N GLN A 225 14.41 -2.56 4.28
CA GLN A 225 14.28 -1.14 4.03
C GLN A 225 12.91 -0.64 4.51
N ARG A 226 11.84 -1.37 4.19
CA ARG A 226 10.48 -0.99 4.59
C ARG A 226 10.30 -1.06 6.11
N LEU A 227 10.86 -2.08 6.75
CA LEU A 227 10.85 -2.20 8.20
C LEU A 227 11.61 -1.03 8.85
N ASN A 228 12.77 -0.65 8.31
CA ASN A 228 13.52 0.51 8.78
C ASN A 228 12.71 1.81 8.61
N ASP A 229 12.02 2.01 7.49
CA ASP A 229 11.18 3.20 7.27
C ASP A 229 10.04 3.30 8.32
N ILE A 230 9.41 2.17 8.66
CA ILE A 230 8.38 2.12 9.72
C ILE A 230 8.97 2.44 11.09
N ILE A 231 10.12 1.86 11.45
CA ILE A 231 10.79 2.13 12.73
C ILE A 231 11.21 3.59 12.81
N SER A 232 11.86 4.10 11.75
CA SER A 232 12.26 5.50 11.62
C SER A 232 11.07 6.45 11.78
N SER A 233 9.93 6.10 11.17
CA SER A 233 8.69 6.85 11.33
C SER A 233 8.24 6.89 12.79
N CYS A 234 8.20 5.74 13.47
CA CYS A 234 7.79 5.62 14.87
C CYS A 234 8.68 6.43 15.82
N VAL A 235 9.99 6.42 15.59
CA VAL A 235 10.96 7.14 16.41
C VAL A 235 10.82 8.65 16.22
N ARG A 236 10.68 9.11 14.98
CA ARG A 236 10.51 10.54 14.67
C ARG A 236 9.17 11.08 15.17
N SER A 237 8.10 10.30 15.05
CA SER A 237 6.77 10.69 15.56
C SER A 237 6.63 10.52 17.07
N ARG A 238 7.60 9.86 17.73
CA ARG A 238 7.52 9.44 19.14
C ARG A 238 6.25 8.63 19.42
N SER A 239 5.80 7.84 18.44
CA SER A 239 4.57 7.06 18.47
C SER A 239 4.80 5.69 17.86
N LEU A 240 4.43 4.63 18.59
CA LEU A 240 4.46 3.24 18.09
C LEU A 240 3.16 2.85 17.35
N SER A 241 2.34 3.81 16.97
CA SER A 241 1.03 3.59 16.32
C SER A 241 1.10 2.66 15.12
N LEU A 242 1.95 2.99 14.12
CA LEU A 242 2.12 2.22 12.90
C LEU A 242 2.58 0.80 13.21
N TRP A 243 3.64 0.67 14.03
CA TRP A 243 4.15 -0.62 14.48
C TRP A 243 3.08 -1.46 15.19
N ARG A 244 2.37 -0.86 16.15
CA ARG A 244 1.32 -1.52 16.92
C ARG A 244 0.21 -2.06 16.02
N MET A 245 -0.23 -1.29 15.03
CA MET A 245 -1.30 -1.74 14.11
C MET A 245 -0.87 -2.96 13.29
N LEU A 246 0.39 -3.02 12.83
CA LEU A 246 0.92 -4.18 12.11
C LEU A 246 0.91 -5.43 13.01
N ILE A 247 1.47 -5.31 14.22
CA ILE A 247 1.59 -6.44 15.16
C ILE A 247 0.22 -6.91 15.66
N VAL A 248 -0.69 -5.99 15.99
CA VAL A 248 -2.06 -6.33 16.40
C VAL A 248 -2.79 -7.08 15.29
N CYS A 249 -2.69 -6.62 14.04
CA CYS A 249 -3.32 -7.32 12.92
C CYS A 249 -2.77 -8.74 12.74
N VAL A 250 -1.45 -8.93 12.83
CA VAL A 250 -0.82 -10.26 12.73
C VAL A 250 -1.24 -11.16 13.88
N ALA A 251 -1.24 -10.63 15.12
CA ALA A 251 -1.60 -11.39 16.32
C ALA A 251 -3.07 -11.84 16.30
N GLU A 252 -4.00 -10.95 15.97
CA GLU A 252 -5.43 -11.27 15.86
C GLU A 252 -5.71 -12.27 14.72
N CYS A 253 -4.90 -12.27 13.65
CA CYS A 253 -5.06 -13.20 12.53
C CYS A 253 -4.29 -14.51 12.69
N ALA A 254 -3.48 -14.68 13.75
CA ALA A 254 -2.66 -15.88 13.94
C ALA A 254 -3.51 -17.16 14.01
N GLN A 255 -4.73 -17.09 14.52
CA GLN A 255 -5.77 -18.08 14.30
C GLN A 255 -6.85 -17.37 13.47
N PRO A 256 -7.02 -17.60 12.16
CA PRO A 256 -6.81 -18.84 11.39
C PRO A 256 -5.60 -18.86 10.43
N GLN A 257 -4.72 -17.85 10.43
CA GLN A 257 -3.65 -17.66 9.42
C GLN A 257 -2.23 -17.85 10.00
N TYR A 258 -2.02 -18.90 10.80
CA TYR A 258 -0.79 -19.09 11.58
C TYR A 258 0.49 -19.14 10.73
N GLU A 259 0.48 -19.77 9.56
CA GLU A 259 1.66 -19.84 8.69
C GLU A 259 2.17 -18.46 8.28
N ILE A 260 1.28 -17.63 7.73
CA ILE A 260 1.64 -16.27 7.27
C ILE A 260 2.04 -15.39 8.45
N ALA A 261 1.38 -15.55 9.61
CA ALA A 261 1.72 -14.83 10.83
C ALA A 261 3.13 -15.20 11.35
N ILE A 262 3.49 -16.49 11.35
CA ILE A 262 4.82 -16.96 11.75
C ILE A 262 5.88 -16.40 10.80
N GLU A 263 5.67 -16.48 9.49
CA GLU A 263 6.61 -15.95 8.50
C GLU A 263 6.78 -14.42 8.64
N ALA A 264 5.71 -13.68 8.95
CA ALA A 264 5.79 -12.25 9.20
C ALA A 264 6.66 -11.92 10.43
N LEU A 265 6.54 -12.71 11.51
CA LEU A 265 7.36 -12.55 12.71
C LEU A 265 8.81 -13.01 12.50
N GLN A 266 9.05 -14.02 11.67
CA GLN A 266 10.41 -14.43 11.27
C GLN A 266 11.17 -13.28 10.58
N GLY A 267 10.49 -12.46 9.76
CA GLY A 267 11.10 -11.26 9.18
C GLY A 267 11.66 -10.29 10.23
N VAL A 268 10.92 -10.11 11.34
CA VAL A 268 11.37 -9.29 12.48
C VAL A 268 12.56 -9.90 13.20
N LEU A 269 12.57 -11.22 13.41
CA LEU A 269 13.70 -11.92 14.03
C LEU A 269 14.97 -11.78 13.17
N THR A 270 14.87 -12.08 11.88
CA THR A 270 15.98 -11.91 10.91
C THR A 270 16.51 -10.48 10.91
N TYR A 271 15.62 -9.49 11.00
CA TYR A 271 16.01 -8.08 11.13
C TYR A 271 16.85 -7.87 12.39
N CYS A 272 16.33 -8.28 13.57
CA CYS A 272 17.00 -8.15 14.86
C CYS A 272 18.36 -8.86 14.95
N GLU A 273 18.57 -9.92 14.18
CA GLU A 273 19.85 -10.66 14.14
C GLU A 273 20.93 -9.97 13.28
N SER A 274 20.56 -8.97 12.48
CA SER A 274 21.50 -8.24 11.62
C SER A 274 22.26 -7.15 12.39
N SER A 275 23.58 -7.01 12.15
CA SER A 275 24.43 -6.13 12.97
C SER A 275 24.36 -4.62 12.65
N ASP A 276 23.74 -4.22 11.53
CA ASP A 276 23.63 -2.83 11.05
C ASP A 276 22.17 -2.34 11.02
N LEU A 277 21.45 -2.60 12.11
CA LEU A 277 19.99 -2.48 12.19
C LEU A 277 19.43 -1.09 11.88
N LEU A 278 20.05 -0.04 12.39
CA LEU A 278 19.47 1.31 12.40
C LEU A 278 20.58 2.35 12.33
N ASP A 279 20.29 3.47 11.67
CA ASP A 279 21.20 4.63 11.68
C ASP A 279 21.50 5.06 13.14
N GLU A 280 22.69 5.62 13.38
CA GLU A 280 23.13 6.02 14.72
C GLU A 280 22.16 7.01 15.36
N GLU A 281 21.61 7.93 14.56
CA GLU A 281 20.61 8.91 15.03
C GLU A 281 19.34 8.21 15.56
N ILE A 282 18.87 7.17 14.87
CA ILE A 282 17.67 6.43 15.26
C ILE A 282 17.95 5.60 16.51
N ARG A 283 19.12 4.95 16.59
CA ARG A 283 19.55 4.20 17.78
C ARG A 283 19.60 5.09 19.01
N TRP A 284 20.17 6.28 18.88
CA TRP A 284 20.23 7.26 19.98
C TRP A 284 18.83 7.67 20.46
N LYS A 285 17.94 8.04 19.52
CA LYS A 285 16.56 8.42 19.87
C LYS A 285 15.75 7.27 20.49
N LEU A 286 15.96 6.03 20.05
CA LEU A 286 15.34 4.87 20.68
C LEU A 286 15.81 4.68 22.13
N LYS A 287 17.11 4.86 22.41
CA LYS A 287 17.64 4.82 23.78
C LYS A 287 17.06 5.95 24.65
N GLU A 288 16.82 7.13 24.09
CA GLU A 288 16.13 8.23 24.78
C GLU A 288 14.65 7.88 25.07
N MET A 289 13.95 7.29 24.11
CA MET A 289 12.53 6.91 24.25
C MET A 289 12.33 5.74 25.22
N PHE A 290 13.31 4.83 25.32
CA PHE A 290 13.22 3.64 26.16
C PHE A 290 14.52 3.45 26.98
N PRO A 291 14.74 4.28 28.01
CA PRO A 291 15.98 4.26 28.79
C PRO A 291 16.17 2.96 29.62
N THR A 292 15.13 2.15 29.76
CA THR A 292 15.14 0.87 30.50
C THR A 292 15.42 -0.35 29.62
N LEU A 293 15.47 -0.20 28.29
CA LEU A 293 15.83 -1.28 27.38
C LEU A 293 17.35 -1.51 27.48
N ALA A 294 17.75 -2.57 28.19
CA ALA A 294 19.14 -3.00 28.24
C ALA A 294 19.64 -3.39 26.84
N ASP A 295 20.89 -3.05 26.50
CA ASP A 295 21.52 -3.50 25.24
C ASP A 295 21.51 -5.04 25.22
N VAL A 296 20.73 -5.63 24.32
CA VAL A 296 20.51 -7.10 24.22
C VAL A 296 21.80 -7.84 23.82
N ASN A 297 22.81 -7.12 23.34
CA ASN A 297 24.18 -7.60 23.15
C ASN A 297 25.16 -6.62 23.79
N PRO A 298 25.59 -6.84 25.05
CA PRO A 298 26.78 -6.14 25.54
C PRO A 298 27.96 -6.51 24.62
N PRO A 299 28.86 -5.58 24.29
CA PRO A 299 30.05 -5.90 23.53
C PRO A 299 30.77 -7.04 24.26
N SER A 300 31.05 -8.13 23.54
CA SER A 300 31.80 -9.27 24.07
C SER A 300 33.12 -8.75 24.62
N THR A 301 33.19 -8.65 25.94
CA THR A 301 34.42 -8.32 26.65
C THR A 301 35.31 -9.54 26.55
N SER A 302 36.50 -9.30 25.97
CA SER A 302 37.63 -10.20 25.81
C SER A 302 37.96 -11.03 27.05
#